data_AF-A0A6L3NEQ1-F1
#
_entry.id   AF-A0A6L3NEQ1-F1
#
_cell.length_a   1.000
_cell.length_b   1.000
_cell.length_c   1.000
_cell.angle_alpha   90.00
_cell.angle_beta   90.00
_cell.angle_gamma   90.00
#
_symmetry.space_group_name_H-M   'P 1'
#
loop_
_entity.id
_entity.type
_entity.pdbx_description
1 polymer ?
#
loop_
_entity_poly.entity_id
_entity_poly.type
_entity_poly.pdbx_seq_one_letter_code
_entity_poly.pdbx_strand_id
1 'polypeptide(L)'
;MNHRVKQLTGLRAVAVTMVVVGHAEHVLPGGYTGWFAPLRLIADGRLGVLIFFVLSGFLITNVLRAEFARTGGIALTSFYVRRALRIWPACYVYLATVGVLAFAGWLDVDRRQWLYAALHLWNYSAWFGLTGDNTLHPAGAWYLGHFWSLALEEQFYWFWPLLFVYGARRRGTRWLAALILVVPLVRALTYCIAPALRGQLGMMLHTGVDPILIGCYAALNRERLEAWIRSWRGESRIVTALVLIVLFAMPVAEHRLGGFWNATYGVTLEAALIAIVIVALNFRSDFWCARWLRAAPVVFVGTISFSLYLWQQPFANPELAVPHAFPLGIVWALLAATASYFLVEKPFLRLKDRFTAREARRARDDALLGAVQTDAIGPKVVK
;
A
#
# COMPACT_ATOMS: atom_id res chain seq x y z
N MET A 1 5.53 19.67 -10.44
CA MET A 1 5.60 18.21 -10.19
C MET A 1 5.98 17.87 -8.73
N ASN A 2 6.96 18.55 -8.12
CA ASN A 2 7.45 18.27 -6.75
C ASN A 2 6.39 18.37 -5.63
N HIS A 3 5.43 19.31 -5.71
CA HIS A 3 4.41 19.46 -4.67
C HIS A 3 3.45 18.25 -4.57
N ARG A 4 3.08 17.64 -5.70
CA ARG A 4 2.17 16.48 -5.74
C ARG A 4 2.83 15.24 -5.14
N VAL A 5 4.11 15.03 -5.44
CA VAL A 5 4.91 13.95 -4.83
C VAL A 5 4.98 14.13 -3.31
N LYS A 6 5.17 15.36 -2.82
CA LYS A 6 5.17 15.67 -1.38
C LYS A 6 3.80 15.41 -0.74
N GLN A 7 2.69 15.78 -1.38
CA GLN A 7 1.34 15.53 -0.84
C GLN A 7 1.02 14.04 -0.72
N LEU A 8 1.31 13.24 -1.75
CA LEU A 8 1.10 11.79 -1.70
C LEU A 8 2.04 11.12 -0.69
N THR A 9 3.24 11.66 -0.52
CA THR A 9 4.16 11.23 0.56
C THR A 9 3.61 11.59 1.93
N GLY A 10 3.05 12.79 2.11
CA GLY A 10 2.37 13.16 3.34
C GLY A 10 1.15 12.28 3.64
N LEU A 11 0.40 11.86 2.61
CA LEU A 11 -0.71 10.92 2.81
C LEU A 11 -0.22 9.53 3.26
N ARG A 12 0.93 9.06 2.76
CA ARG A 12 1.60 7.86 3.30
C ARG A 12 1.99 8.04 4.76
N ALA A 13 2.37 9.25 5.17
CA ALA A 13 2.68 9.57 6.57
C ALA A 13 1.45 9.42 7.46
N VAL A 14 0.29 9.93 7.02
CA VAL A 14 -0.99 9.74 7.71
C VAL A 14 -1.30 8.26 7.85
N ALA A 15 -1.25 7.52 6.73
CA ALA A 15 -1.55 6.10 6.70
C ALA A 15 -0.67 5.27 7.66
N VAL A 16 0.65 5.46 7.65
CA VAL A 16 1.54 4.72 8.56
C VAL A 16 1.35 5.16 10.02
N THR A 17 1.07 6.44 10.26
CA THR A 17 0.81 6.92 11.63
C THR A 17 -0.41 6.24 12.21
N MET A 18 -1.48 6.07 11.42
CA MET A 18 -2.67 5.38 11.87
C MET A 18 -2.40 3.91 12.23
N VAL A 19 -1.53 3.24 11.45
CA VAL A 19 -1.08 1.88 11.77
C VAL A 19 -0.26 1.84 13.06
N VAL A 20 0.71 2.73 13.22
CA VAL A 20 1.60 2.76 14.40
C VAL A 20 0.81 3.10 15.66
N VAL A 21 -0.07 4.11 15.60
CA VAL A 21 -0.94 4.47 16.73
C VAL A 21 -1.91 3.33 17.03
N GLY A 22 -2.52 2.70 16.03
CA GLY A 22 -3.40 1.55 16.24
C GLY A 22 -2.71 0.41 17.03
N HIS A 23 -1.49 0.03 16.64
CA HIS A 23 -0.76 -1.03 17.36
C HIS A 23 -0.20 -0.57 18.71
N ALA A 24 0.19 0.71 18.84
CA ALA A 24 0.73 1.25 20.09
C ALA A 24 -0.30 1.27 21.24
N GLU A 25 -1.60 1.10 20.95
CA GLU A 25 -2.61 0.90 21.99
C GLU A 25 -2.30 -0.32 22.88
N HIS A 26 -1.70 -1.38 22.31
CA HIS A 26 -1.36 -2.61 23.05
C HIS A 26 -0.28 -2.42 24.11
N VAL A 27 0.53 -1.36 24.01
CA VAL A 27 1.59 -1.01 24.99
C VAL A 27 1.20 0.15 25.91
N LEU A 28 -0.08 0.56 25.86
CA LEU A 28 -0.67 1.55 26.75
C LEU A 28 -1.69 0.86 27.69
N PRO A 29 -1.38 0.70 28.99
CA PRO A 29 -2.31 0.08 29.93
C PRO A 29 -3.66 0.83 29.96
N GLY A 30 -4.75 0.09 29.78
CA GLY A 30 -6.11 0.67 29.71
C GLY A 30 -6.48 1.29 28.36
N GLY A 31 -5.60 1.19 27.35
CA GLY A 31 -5.82 1.70 26.00
C GLY A 31 -5.96 3.23 25.95
N TYR A 32 -6.51 3.75 24.85
CA TYR A 32 -6.66 5.20 24.67
C TYR A 32 -7.82 5.78 25.49
N THR A 33 -7.61 5.98 26.79
CA THR A 33 -8.59 6.57 27.73
C THR A 33 -8.10 7.90 28.31
N GLY A 34 -8.99 8.63 28.99
CA GLY A 34 -8.65 9.92 29.63
C GLY A 34 -8.07 10.94 28.64
N TRP A 35 -6.90 11.48 28.97
CA TRP A 35 -6.17 12.43 28.12
C TRP A 35 -5.78 11.87 26.74
N PHE A 36 -5.68 10.55 26.59
CA PHE A 36 -5.34 9.90 25.33
C PHE A 36 -6.56 9.52 24.48
N ALA A 37 -7.79 9.74 24.96
CA ALA A 37 -9.01 9.41 24.23
C ALA A 37 -9.07 9.96 22.78
N PRO A 38 -8.56 11.17 22.47
CA PRO A 38 -8.54 11.66 21.10
C PRO A 38 -7.74 10.80 20.11
N LEU A 39 -6.76 10.01 20.59
CA LEU A 39 -5.96 9.13 19.72
C LEU A 39 -6.80 8.02 19.08
N ARG A 40 -7.93 7.63 19.68
CA ARG A 40 -8.87 6.66 19.10
C ARG A 40 -9.36 7.04 17.70
N LEU A 41 -9.44 8.34 17.41
CA LEU A 41 -9.88 8.83 16.10
C LEU A 41 -8.90 8.48 14.97
N ILE A 42 -7.63 8.27 15.31
CA ILE A 42 -6.56 7.99 14.34
C ILE A 42 -5.93 6.60 14.55
N ALA A 43 -6.35 5.85 15.57
CA ALA A 43 -5.89 4.50 15.90
C ALA A 43 -6.53 3.42 14.99
N ASP A 44 -6.63 3.69 13.68
CA ASP A 44 -7.24 2.78 12.72
C ASP A 44 -6.20 2.27 11.70
N GLY A 45 -5.54 1.17 12.07
CA GLY A 45 -4.56 0.52 11.20
C GLY A 45 -5.18 -0.06 9.92
N ARG A 46 -6.46 -0.45 9.95
CA ARG A 46 -7.17 -0.98 8.77
C ARG A 46 -7.32 0.11 7.72
N LEU A 47 -7.84 1.27 8.11
CA LEU A 47 -7.97 2.43 7.24
C LEU A 47 -6.59 2.90 6.73
N GLY A 48 -5.56 2.89 7.58
CA GLY A 48 -4.18 3.14 7.17
C GLY A 48 -3.71 2.23 6.02
N VAL A 49 -3.95 0.92 6.13
CA VAL A 49 -3.59 -0.04 5.05
C VAL A 49 -4.45 0.17 3.80
N LEU A 50 -5.74 0.48 3.92
CA LEU A 50 -6.57 0.81 2.76
C LEU A 50 -6.05 2.03 1.99
N ILE A 51 -5.58 3.06 2.69
CA ILE A 51 -4.93 4.22 2.05
C ILE A 51 -3.68 3.78 1.27
N PHE A 52 -2.86 2.90 1.84
CA PHE A 52 -1.70 2.34 1.13
C PHE A 52 -2.10 1.55 -0.12
N PHE A 53 -3.13 0.70 -0.04
CA PHE A 53 -3.58 -0.08 -1.18
C PHE A 53 -4.12 0.79 -2.32
N VAL A 54 -5.00 1.76 -2.02
CA VAL A 54 -5.52 2.67 -3.06
C VAL A 54 -4.38 3.51 -3.65
N LEU A 55 -3.45 4.00 -2.83
CA LEU A 55 -2.25 4.69 -3.32
C LEU A 55 -1.38 3.79 -4.19
N SER A 56 -1.20 2.53 -3.81
CA SER A 56 -0.41 1.56 -4.56
C SER A 56 -0.97 1.39 -5.98
N GLY A 57 -2.26 1.07 -6.09
CA GLY A 57 -2.98 0.95 -7.36
C GLY A 57 -2.95 2.23 -8.20
N PHE A 58 -3.08 3.38 -7.56
CA PHE A 58 -2.99 4.68 -8.24
C PHE A 58 -1.58 4.92 -8.80
N LEU A 59 -0.54 4.72 -7.98
CA LEU A 59 0.85 5.01 -8.37
C LEU A 59 1.38 4.02 -9.40
N ILE A 60 1.17 2.71 -9.20
CA ILE A 60 1.63 1.67 -10.13
C ILE A 60 1.05 1.90 -11.54
N THR A 61 -0.23 2.21 -11.61
CA THR A 61 -0.94 2.43 -12.88
C THR A 61 -0.50 3.72 -13.57
N ASN A 62 -0.24 4.79 -12.81
CA ASN A 62 0.31 6.02 -13.39
C ASN A 62 1.74 5.81 -13.95
N VAL A 63 2.56 4.97 -13.31
CA VAL A 63 3.90 4.60 -13.81
C VAL A 63 3.78 3.81 -15.11
N LEU A 64 2.96 2.76 -15.14
CA LEU A 64 2.74 1.95 -16.35
C LEU A 64 2.18 2.77 -17.51
N ARG A 65 1.20 3.64 -17.24
CA ARG A 65 0.65 4.53 -18.27
C ARG A 65 1.69 5.51 -18.81
N ALA A 66 2.53 6.09 -17.95
CA ALA A 66 3.59 7.00 -18.39
C ALA A 66 4.63 6.27 -19.25
N GLU A 67 5.00 5.04 -18.88
CA GLU A 67 5.91 4.20 -19.65
C GLU A 67 5.32 3.82 -21.01
N PHE A 68 4.06 3.39 -21.02
CA PHE A 68 3.34 3.01 -22.23
C PHE A 68 3.16 4.19 -23.19
N ALA A 69 2.77 5.36 -22.68
CA ALA A 69 2.63 6.58 -23.48
C ALA A 69 3.96 7.01 -24.13
N ARG A 70 5.09 6.73 -23.48
CA ARG A 70 6.42 7.09 -23.99
C ARG A 70 6.99 6.06 -24.97
N THR A 71 6.72 4.78 -24.76
CA THR A 71 7.44 3.69 -25.46
C THR A 71 6.55 2.77 -26.30
N GLY A 72 5.22 2.90 -26.21
CA GLY A 72 4.26 2.01 -26.88
C GLY A 72 4.16 0.61 -26.26
N GLY A 73 4.95 0.31 -25.23
CA GLY A 73 5.00 -1.00 -24.56
C GLY A 73 5.31 -0.88 -23.07
N ILE A 74 5.54 -2.02 -22.41
CA ILE A 74 5.93 -2.10 -21.00
C ILE A 74 7.10 -3.08 -20.88
N ALA A 75 8.22 -2.61 -20.34
CA ALA A 75 9.37 -3.45 -20.05
C ALA A 75 9.14 -4.19 -18.72
N LEU A 76 8.55 -5.40 -18.81
CA LEU A 76 8.17 -6.20 -17.64
C LEU A 76 9.36 -6.50 -16.71
N THR A 77 10.49 -6.94 -17.26
CA THR A 77 11.70 -7.22 -16.46
C THR A 77 12.13 -6.00 -15.67
N SER A 78 12.20 -4.84 -16.33
CA SER A 78 12.56 -3.57 -15.72
C SER A 78 11.58 -3.14 -14.64
N PHE A 79 10.28 -3.36 -14.88
CA PHE A 79 9.23 -3.13 -13.90
C PHE A 79 9.44 -3.96 -12.63
N TYR A 80 9.64 -5.28 -12.77
CA TYR A 80 9.82 -6.18 -11.63
C TYR A 80 11.13 -5.91 -10.88
N VAL A 81 12.24 -5.63 -11.58
CA VAL A 81 13.51 -5.24 -10.95
C VAL A 81 13.33 -3.98 -10.11
N ARG A 82 12.65 -2.96 -10.64
CA ARG A 82 12.43 -1.71 -9.89
C ARG A 82 11.53 -1.90 -8.66
N ARG A 83 10.62 -2.88 -8.69
CA ARG A 83 9.75 -3.23 -7.57
C ARG A 83 10.49 -4.04 -6.52
N ALA A 84 11.24 -5.06 -6.93
CA ALA A 84 12.11 -5.84 -6.06
C ALA A 84 13.09 -4.92 -5.32
N LEU A 85 13.82 -4.05 -6.02
CA LEU A 85 14.76 -3.09 -5.39
C LEU A 85 14.09 -2.08 -4.43
N ARG A 86 12.78 -1.86 -4.56
CA ARG A 86 12.03 -0.97 -3.68
C ARG A 86 11.54 -1.68 -2.41
N ILE A 87 11.16 -2.94 -2.51
CA ILE A 87 10.42 -3.66 -1.46
C ILE A 87 11.30 -4.68 -0.75
N TRP A 88 11.94 -5.57 -1.53
CA TRP A 88 12.59 -6.77 -1.02
C TRP A 88 13.75 -6.48 -0.05
N PRO A 89 14.64 -5.49 -0.27
CA PRO A 89 15.78 -5.28 0.62
C PRO A 89 15.39 -5.05 2.08
N ALA A 90 14.51 -4.08 2.37
CA ALA A 90 14.11 -3.80 3.74
C ALA A 90 13.21 -4.92 4.31
N CYS A 91 12.34 -5.50 3.48
CA CYS A 91 11.50 -6.64 3.85
C CYS A 91 12.34 -7.85 4.32
N TYR A 92 13.33 -8.27 3.54
CA TYR A 92 14.17 -9.42 3.90
C TYR A 92 15.16 -9.12 5.02
N VAL A 93 15.59 -7.86 5.21
CA VAL A 93 16.36 -7.48 6.41
C VAL A 93 15.51 -7.62 7.68
N TYR A 94 14.25 -7.20 7.62
CA TYR A 94 13.31 -7.43 8.73
C TYR A 94 13.12 -8.93 9.00
N LEU A 95 12.82 -9.72 7.96
CA LEU A 95 12.66 -11.17 8.09
C LEU A 95 13.91 -11.86 8.63
N ALA A 96 15.10 -11.46 8.18
CA ALA A 96 16.37 -11.98 8.70
C ALA A 96 16.51 -11.64 10.19
N THR A 97 16.15 -10.41 10.59
CA THR A 97 16.18 -10.01 12.00
C THR A 97 15.23 -10.86 12.84
N VAL A 98 13.96 -10.99 12.43
CA VAL A 98 12.99 -11.84 13.12
C VAL A 98 13.46 -13.30 13.18
N GLY A 99 14.01 -13.82 12.09
CA GLY A 99 14.53 -15.19 12.03
C GLY A 99 15.72 -15.43 12.97
N VAL A 100 16.65 -14.47 13.06
CA VAL A 100 17.78 -14.53 14.00
C VAL A 100 17.30 -14.48 15.45
N LEU A 101 16.38 -13.57 15.76
CA LEU A 101 15.85 -13.45 17.12
C LEU A 101 15.01 -14.67 17.52
N ALA A 102 14.25 -15.25 16.59
CA ALA A 102 13.53 -16.49 16.81
C ALA A 102 14.48 -17.67 17.03
N PHE A 103 15.55 -17.78 16.24
CA PHE A 103 16.58 -18.79 16.41
C PHE A 103 17.32 -18.66 17.75
N ALA A 104 17.54 -17.43 18.22
CA ALA A 104 18.12 -17.14 19.53
C ALA A 104 17.15 -17.37 20.72
N GLY A 105 15.90 -17.74 20.45
CA GLY A 105 14.87 -17.95 21.48
C GLY A 105 14.31 -16.67 22.09
N TRP A 106 14.54 -15.51 21.46
CA TRP A 106 14.02 -14.22 21.94
C TRP A 106 12.63 -13.91 21.40
N LEU A 107 12.25 -14.51 20.26
CA LEU A 107 10.92 -14.40 19.67
C LEU A 107 10.30 -15.78 19.49
N ASP A 108 9.03 -15.91 19.83
CA ASP A 108 8.25 -17.11 19.60
C ASP A 108 7.64 -17.09 18.18
N VAL A 109 8.44 -17.46 17.17
CA VAL A 109 8.03 -17.49 15.76
C VAL A 109 8.31 -18.87 15.17
N ASP A 110 7.27 -19.50 14.62
CA ASP A 110 7.39 -20.80 13.96
C ASP A 110 8.16 -20.72 12.63
N ARG A 111 8.83 -21.80 12.26
CA ARG A 111 9.54 -21.92 10.97
C ARG A 111 8.59 -21.79 9.79
N ARG A 112 7.37 -22.35 9.86
CA ARG A 112 6.38 -22.23 8.79
C ARG A 112 5.85 -20.80 8.73
N GLN A 113 5.58 -20.17 9.87
CA GLN A 113 5.21 -18.75 9.91
C GLN A 113 6.26 -17.88 9.18
N TRP A 114 7.53 -18.01 9.56
CA TRP A 114 8.63 -17.29 8.90
C TRP A 114 8.70 -17.58 7.40
N LEU A 115 8.60 -18.85 6.99
CA LEU A 115 8.65 -19.26 5.58
C LEU A 115 7.50 -18.66 4.76
N TYR A 116 6.27 -18.67 5.27
CA TYR A 116 5.12 -18.12 4.57
C TYR A 116 5.16 -16.59 4.46
N ALA A 117 5.75 -15.90 5.44
CA ALA A 117 6.05 -14.48 5.33
C ALA A 117 7.11 -14.21 4.25
N ALA A 118 8.21 -14.99 4.23
CA ALA A 118 9.27 -14.87 3.23
C ALA A 118 8.77 -15.16 1.80
N LEU A 119 7.88 -16.13 1.63
CA LEU A 119 7.27 -16.48 0.35
C LEU A 119 6.12 -15.55 -0.07
N HIS A 120 5.80 -14.51 0.72
CA HIS A 120 4.70 -13.59 0.43
C HIS A 120 3.34 -14.32 0.32
N LEU A 121 3.09 -15.25 1.25
CA LEU A 121 1.87 -16.06 1.36
C LEU A 121 1.12 -15.82 2.67
N TRP A 122 1.58 -14.89 3.51
CA TRP A 122 0.99 -14.61 4.83
C TRP A 122 -0.48 -14.16 4.75
N ASN A 123 -0.93 -13.64 3.62
CA ASN A 123 -2.32 -13.26 3.39
C ASN A 123 -3.32 -14.43 3.34
N TYR A 124 -2.82 -15.67 3.39
CA TYR A 124 -3.60 -16.90 3.53
C TYR A 124 -3.24 -17.65 4.83
N SER A 125 -2.68 -16.97 5.83
CA SER A 125 -2.16 -17.61 7.05
C SER A 125 -3.22 -18.41 7.82
N ALA A 126 -4.48 -17.97 7.87
CA ALA A 126 -5.56 -18.75 8.51
C ALA A 126 -5.87 -20.03 7.72
N TRP A 127 -5.81 -19.98 6.39
CA TRP A 127 -6.00 -21.17 5.54
C TRP A 127 -4.94 -22.24 5.82
N PHE A 128 -3.72 -21.82 6.13
CA PHE A 128 -2.60 -22.71 6.44
C PHE A 128 -2.47 -23.08 7.93
N GLY A 129 -3.41 -22.65 8.77
CA GLY A 129 -3.38 -22.90 10.21
C GLY A 129 -2.22 -22.22 10.93
N LEU A 130 -1.77 -21.05 10.44
CA LEU A 130 -0.66 -20.28 11.00
C LEU A 130 -1.10 -19.19 12.00
N THR A 131 -2.42 -19.02 12.17
CA THR A 131 -3.05 -18.07 13.11
C THR A 131 -4.23 -18.72 13.86
N GLY A 132 -4.54 -18.28 15.08
CA GLY A 132 -5.72 -18.68 15.85
C GLY A 132 -5.41 -19.58 17.06
N ASP A 133 -6.46 -20.03 17.76
CA ASP A 133 -6.41 -20.72 19.06
C ASP A 133 -5.66 -22.07 19.04
N ASN A 134 -5.48 -22.68 17.86
CA ASN A 134 -4.79 -23.96 17.67
C ASN A 134 -3.33 -23.80 17.20
N THR A 135 -2.78 -22.58 17.23
CA THR A 135 -1.38 -22.37 16.86
C THR A 135 -0.45 -22.60 18.04
N LEU A 136 0.63 -23.37 17.82
CA LEU A 136 1.68 -23.59 18.83
C LEU A 136 2.49 -22.32 19.14
N HIS A 137 2.46 -21.34 18.24
CA HIS A 137 3.22 -20.10 18.29
C HIS A 137 2.31 -18.88 18.07
N PRO A 138 1.38 -18.58 19.01
CA PRO A 138 0.40 -17.51 18.84
C PRO A 138 1.04 -16.12 18.80
N ALA A 139 2.14 -15.91 19.52
CA ALA A 139 2.90 -14.66 19.50
C ALA A 139 3.59 -14.41 18.14
N GLY A 140 3.92 -15.46 17.39
CA GLY A 140 4.56 -15.34 16.08
C GLY A 140 3.70 -14.62 15.05
N ALA A 141 2.38 -14.72 15.19
CA ALA A 141 1.43 -13.97 14.38
C ALA A 141 1.51 -12.46 14.59
N TRP A 142 1.99 -11.99 15.74
CA TRP A 142 2.18 -10.56 16.00
C TRP A 142 3.37 -9.99 15.21
N TYR A 143 4.48 -10.72 15.13
CA TYR A 143 5.71 -10.23 14.48
C TYR A 143 5.64 -10.28 12.95
N LEU A 144 4.85 -11.20 12.39
CA LEU A 144 4.73 -11.39 10.95
C LEU A 144 3.35 -11.01 10.42
N GLY A 145 2.40 -10.69 11.30
CA GLY A 145 1.00 -10.39 10.98
C GLY A 145 0.84 -9.40 9.84
N HIS A 146 1.53 -8.25 9.93
CA HIS A 146 1.46 -7.18 8.94
C HIS A 146 1.94 -7.57 7.52
N PHE A 147 2.61 -8.71 7.34
CA PHE A 147 3.02 -9.20 6.02
C PHE A 147 1.85 -9.61 5.13
N TRP A 148 0.63 -9.78 5.66
CA TRP A 148 -0.54 -10.06 4.82
C TRP A 148 -0.73 -8.96 3.75
N SER A 149 -0.50 -7.69 4.10
CA SER A 149 -0.73 -6.58 3.18
C SER A 149 0.34 -6.55 2.09
N LEU A 150 1.58 -6.84 2.47
CA LEU A 150 2.72 -6.93 1.58
C LEU A 150 2.57 -8.10 0.60
N ALA A 151 2.12 -9.26 1.09
CA ALA A 151 1.83 -10.43 0.29
C ALA A 151 0.75 -10.14 -0.76
N LEU A 152 -0.37 -9.53 -0.36
CA LEU A 152 -1.43 -9.13 -1.28
C LEU A 152 -0.91 -8.16 -2.36
N GLU A 153 -0.14 -7.14 -1.96
CA GLU A 153 0.39 -6.13 -2.88
C GLU A 153 1.41 -6.74 -3.88
N GLU A 154 2.32 -7.59 -3.41
CA GLU A 154 3.30 -8.28 -4.26
C GLU A 154 2.61 -9.23 -5.25
N GLN A 155 1.64 -10.04 -4.80
CA GLN A 155 0.83 -10.90 -5.66
C GLN A 155 0.09 -10.08 -6.72
N PHE A 156 -0.48 -8.93 -6.35
CA PHE A 156 -1.12 -8.03 -7.30
C PHE A 156 -0.16 -7.53 -8.39
N TYR A 157 1.08 -7.19 -8.02
CA TYR A 157 2.08 -6.70 -8.98
C TYR A 157 2.48 -7.73 -10.02
N TRP A 158 2.34 -9.02 -9.75
CA TRP A 158 2.62 -10.07 -10.73
C TRP A 158 1.63 -10.01 -11.89
N PHE A 159 0.35 -9.78 -11.61
CA PHE A 159 -0.70 -9.80 -12.62
C PHE A 159 -0.95 -8.43 -13.26
N TRP A 160 -0.78 -7.32 -12.51
CA TRP A 160 -1.24 -6.00 -12.95
C TRP A 160 -0.64 -5.50 -14.27
N PRO A 161 0.67 -5.59 -14.54
CA PRO A 161 1.23 -5.13 -15.83
C PRO A 161 0.61 -5.84 -17.03
N LEU A 162 0.39 -7.15 -16.93
CA LEU A 162 -0.24 -7.95 -17.97
C LEU A 162 -1.71 -7.57 -18.16
N LEU A 163 -2.44 -7.43 -17.05
CA LEU A 163 -3.84 -6.96 -17.05
C LEU A 163 -3.97 -5.54 -17.60
N PHE A 164 -3.01 -4.66 -17.33
CA PHE A 164 -2.99 -3.31 -17.88
C PHE A 164 -2.81 -3.34 -19.40
N VAL A 165 -1.81 -4.07 -19.92
CA VAL A 165 -1.55 -4.14 -21.37
C VAL A 165 -2.75 -4.73 -22.11
N TYR A 166 -3.32 -5.82 -21.61
CA TYR A 166 -4.44 -6.50 -22.26
C TYR A 166 -5.77 -5.77 -22.07
N GLY A 167 -6.08 -5.42 -20.82
CA GLY A 167 -7.34 -4.82 -20.41
C GLY A 167 -7.51 -3.39 -20.91
N ALA A 168 -6.49 -2.54 -20.75
CA ALA A 168 -6.56 -1.14 -21.21
C ALA A 168 -6.63 -1.04 -22.73
N ARG A 169 -5.95 -1.94 -23.46
CA ARG A 169 -5.93 -1.95 -24.92
C ARG A 169 -7.24 -2.40 -25.55
N ARG A 170 -7.96 -3.36 -24.95
CA ARG A 170 -9.12 -4.01 -25.59
C ARG A 170 -10.49 -3.62 -25.03
N ARG A 171 -10.60 -3.28 -23.76
CA ARG A 171 -11.92 -3.12 -23.09
C ARG A 171 -12.08 -1.82 -22.29
N GLY A 172 -11.13 -0.89 -22.40
CA GLY A 172 -11.12 0.34 -21.61
C GLY A 172 -11.11 0.06 -20.11
N THR A 173 -11.86 0.83 -19.31
CA THR A 173 -11.92 0.69 -17.84
C THR A 173 -13.14 -0.10 -17.34
N ARG A 174 -14.00 -0.58 -18.25
CA ARG A 174 -15.25 -1.29 -17.91
C ARG A 174 -14.99 -2.63 -17.21
N TRP A 175 -13.99 -3.39 -17.66
CA TRP A 175 -13.64 -4.67 -17.04
C TRP A 175 -13.14 -4.48 -15.61
N LEU A 176 -12.45 -3.36 -15.33
CA LEU A 176 -11.95 -3.05 -14.00
C LEU A 176 -13.09 -2.67 -13.06
N ALA A 177 -14.07 -1.91 -13.55
CA ALA A 177 -15.30 -1.63 -12.81
C ALA A 177 -16.06 -2.93 -12.49
N ALA A 178 -16.18 -3.85 -13.46
CA ALA A 178 -16.79 -5.15 -13.21
C ALA A 178 -16.02 -5.95 -12.15
N LEU A 179 -14.68 -5.98 -12.21
CA LEU A 179 -13.86 -6.67 -11.22
C LEU A 179 -14.03 -6.08 -9.82
N ILE A 180 -14.08 -4.75 -9.68
CA ILE A 180 -14.35 -4.05 -8.41
C ILE A 180 -15.72 -4.45 -7.84
N LEU A 181 -16.74 -4.61 -8.69
CA LEU A 181 -18.08 -5.02 -8.24
C LEU A 181 -18.18 -6.51 -7.90
N VAL A 182 -17.34 -7.35 -8.50
CA VAL A 182 -17.32 -8.81 -8.24
C VAL A 182 -16.65 -9.15 -6.90
N VAL A 183 -15.59 -8.43 -6.50
CA VAL A 183 -14.85 -8.74 -5.26
C VAL A 183 -15.74 -8.73 -3.99
N PRO A 184 -16.64 -7.75 -3.76
CA PRO A 184 -17.66 -7.79 -2.72
C PRO A 184 -18.52 -9.05 -2.70
N LEU A 185 -18.92 -9.54 -3.88
CA LEU A 185 -19.76 -10.73 -4.02
C LEU A 185 -18.98 -11.98 -3.63
N VAL A 186 -17.72 -12.08 -4.06
CA VAL A 186 -16.81 -13.16 -3.66
C VAL A 186 -16.56 -13.12 -2.16
N ARG A 187 -16.30 -11.93 -1.59
CA ARG A 187 -16.08 -11.75 -0.14
C ARG A 187 -17.32 -12.16 0.68
N ALA A 188 -18.52 -11.75 0.25
CA ALA A 188 -19.77 -12.11 0.90
C ALA A 188 -20.05 -13.62 0.80
N LEU A 189 -19.78 -14.24 -0.35
CA LEU A 189 -19.87 -15.69 -0.51
C LEU A 189 -18.91 -16.40 0.46
N THR A 190 -17.63 -16.00 0.49
CA THR A 190 -16.63 -16.58 1.41
C THR A 190 -17.02 -16.39 2.87
N TYR A 191 -17.61 -15.25 3.25
CA TYR A 191 -18.14 -15.02 4.61
C TYR A 191 -19.21 -16.06 5.02
N CYS A 192 -20.05 -16.48 4.07
CA CYS A 192 -21.10 -17.46 4.28
C CYS A 192 -20.57 -18.90 4.30
N ILE A 193 -19.71 -19.27 3.34
CA ILE A 193 -19.28 -20.67 3.16
C ILE A 193 -18.06 -21.06 4.00
N ALA A 194 -17.26 -20.10 4.47
CA ALA A 194 -16.03 -20.36 5.22
C ALA A 194 -15.92 -19.51 6.49
N PRO A 195 -16.71 -19.82 7.55
CA PRO A 195 -16.72 -19.06 8.80
C PRO A 195 -15.34 -18.93 9.46
N ALA A 196 -14.48 -19.95 9.34
CA ALA A 196 -13.11 -19.95 9.88
C ALA A 196 -12.21 -18.87 9.25
N LEU A 197 -12.55 -18.34 8.07
CA LEU A 197 -11.77 -17.35 7.35
C LEU A 197 -12.26 -15.91 7.55
N ARG A 198 -13.31 -15.69 8.36
CA ARG A 198 -13.93 -14.37 8.53
C ARG A 198 -12.96 -13.28 8.98
N GLY A 199 -11.99 -13.64 9.84
CA GLY A 199 -10.94 -12.73 10.30
C GLY A 199 -9.93 -12.30 9.23
N GLN A 200 -9.88 -12.97 8.08
CA GLN A 200 -8.92 -12.71 6.99
C GLN A 200 -9.58 -12.34 5.65
N LEU A 201 -10.89 -12.09 5.63
CA LEU A 201 -11.60 -11.74 4.38
C LEU A 201 -11.04 -10.49 3.70
N GLY A 202 -10.57 -9.50 4.45
CA GLY A 202 -9.91 -8.31 3.87
C GLY A 202 -8.46 -8.55 3.44
N MET A 203 -7.87 -9.70 3.78
CA MET A 203 -6.44 -9.98 3.62
C MET A 203 -6.14 -10.80 2.38
N MET A 204 -6.98 -11.79 2.04
CA MET A 204 -6.74 -12.68 0.90
C MET A 204 -6.90 -11.93 -0.43
N LEU A 205 -6.11 -12.28 -1.44
CA LEU A 205 -6.11 -11.57 -2.73
C LEU A 205 -7.51 -11.51 -3.38
N HIS A 206 -8.20 -12.64 -3.45
CA HIS A 206 -9.48 -12.75 -4.17
C HIS A 206 -10.65 -12.04 -3.45
N THR A 207 -10.50 -11.71 -2.16
CA THR A 207 -11.53 -11.02 -1.37
C THR A 207 -11.11 -9.60 -0.95
N GLY A 208 -9.84 -9.22 -1.06
CA GLY A 208 -9.31 -7.94 -0.54
C GLY A 208 -8.60 -7.04 -1.55
N VAL A 209 -8.58 -7.38 -2.85
CA VAL A 209 -7.83 -6.62 -3.87
C VAL A 209 -8.54 -5.35 -4.36
N ASP A 210 -9.83 -5.19 -4.07
CA ASP A 210 -10.65 -4.07 -4.52
C ASP A 210 -10.11 -2.68 -4.17
N PRO A 211 -9.49 -2.39 -3.01
CA PRO A 211 -8.84 -1.09 -2.78
C PRO A 211 -7.75 -0.77 -3.79
N ILE A 212 -6.91 -1.75 -4.14
CA ILE A 212 -5.87 -1.56 -5.16
C ILE A 212 -6.52 -1.34 -6.54
N LEU A 213 -7.53 -2.14 -6.90
CA LEU A 213 -8.25 -1.98 -8.16
C LEU A 213 -8.94 -0.62 -8.29
N ILE A 214 -9.50 -0.09 -7.21
CA ILE A 214 -10.10 1.24 -7.16
C ILE A 214 -9.02 2.31 -7.40
N GLY A 215 -7.83 2.17 -6.80
CA GLY A 215 -6.68 3.03 -7.09
C GLY A 215 -6.29 3.00 -8.57
N CYS A 216 -6.23 1.81 -9.17
CA CYS A 216 -5.99 1.62 -10.60
C CYS A 216 -7.08 2.28 -11.47
N TYR A 217 -8.35 2.14 -11.09
CA TYR A 217 -9.48 2.73 -11.78
C TYR A 217 -9.40 4.26 -11.73
N ALA A 218 -9.06 4.82 -10.56
CA ALA A 218 -8.85 6.25 -10.39
C ALA A 218 -7.69 6.78 -11.26
N ALA A 219 -6.61 6.01 -11.38
CA ALA A 219 -5.52 6.38 -12.27
C ALA A 219 -5.96 6.36 -13.74
N LEU A 220 -6.61 5.29 -14.23
CA LEU A 220 -7.02 5.16 -15.63
C LEU A 220 -8.09 6.18 -16.05
N ASN A 221 -9.01 6.54 -15.15
CA ASN A 221 -10.08 7.51 -15.41
C ASN A 221 -9.72 8.93 -14.93
N ARG A 222 -8.43 9.24 -14.82
CA ARG A 222 -7.90 10.51 -14.30
C ARG A 222 -8.62 11.73 -14.85
N GLU A 223 -8.78 11.84 -16.16
CA GLU A 223 -9.30 13.05 -16.81
C GLU A 223 -10.77 13.27 -16.47
N ARG A 224 -11.56 12.19 -16.53
CA ARG A 224 -12.98 12.21 -16.14
C ARG A 224 -13.15 12.57 -14.66
N LEU A 225 -12.32 11.99 -13.79
CA LEU A 225 -12.38 12.25 -12.35
C LEU A 225 -11.88 13.66 -11.99
N GLU A 226 -10.86 14.16 -12.69
CA GLU A 226 -10.41 15.54 -12.57
C GLU A 226 -11.51 16.52 -12.97
N ALA A 227 -12.16 16.31 -14.12
CA ALA A 227 -13.27 17.14 -14.57
C ALA A 227 -14.43 17.12 -13.57
N TRP A 228 -14.77 15.93 -13.03
CA TRP A 228 -15.80 15.78 -12.01
C TRP A 228 -15.46 16.49 -10.70
N ILE A 229 -14.23 16.35 -10.19
CA ILE A 229 -13.82 17.05 -8.97
C ILE A 229 -13.72 18.55 -9.18
N ARG A 230 -13.33 19.02 -10.36
CA ARG A 230 -13.33 20.46 -10.70
C ARG A 230 -14.74 21.03 -10.82
N SER A 231 -15.75 20.21 -11.16
CA SER A 231 -17.14 20.68 -11.29
C SER A 231 -17.86 20.87 -9.94
N TRP A 232 -17.30 20.37 -8.84
CA TRP A 232 -17.86 20.58 -7.50
C TRP A 232 -17.95 22.08 -7.20
N ARG A 233 -19.19 22.59 -7.20
CA ARG A 233 -19.56 23.97 -6.82
C ARG A 233 -19.52 24.09 -5.30
N GLY A 234 -18.93 25.18 -4.79
CA GLY A 234 -18.75 25.43 -3.35
C GLY A 234 -17.28 25.32 -2.89
N GLU A 235 -17.03 25.68 -1.63
CA GLU A 235 -15.69 25.54 -1.03
C GLU A 235 -15.30 24.07 -0.98
N SER A 236 -14.22 23.71 -1.68
CA SER A 236 -13.63 22.36 -1.73
C SER A 236 -13.42 21.72 -0.35
N ARG A 237 -13.37 22.55 0.69
CA ARG A 237 -13.33 22.21 2.10
C ARG A 237 -14.56 21.41 2.55
N ILE A 238 -15.76 21.77 2.12
CA ILE A 238 -17.02 21.14 2.57
C ILE A 238 -17.10 19.71 2.05
N VAL A 239 -16.88 19.49 0.75
CA VAL A 239 -16.96 18.15 0.16
C VAL A 239 -15.86 17.25 0.71
N THR A 240 -14.65 17.81 0.90
CA THR A 240 -13.55 17.07 1.52
C THR A 240 -13.85 16.74 2.98
N ALA A 241 -14.37 17.69 3.76
CA ALA A 241 -14.75 17.48 5.15
C ALA A 241 -15.83 16.41 5.24
N LEU A 242 -16.82 16.42 4.35
CA LEU A 242 -17.86 15.40 4.29
C LEU A 242 -17.28 14.02 4.00
N VAL A 243 -16.39 13.90 3.01
CA VAL A 243 -15.73 12.62 2.71
C VAL A 243 -14.91 12.12 3.90
N LEU A 244 -14.21 13.01 4.60
CA LEU A 244 -13.46 12.65 5.80
C LEU A 244 -14.38 12.27 6.96
N ILE A 245 -15.45 13.02 7.20
CA ILE A 245 -16.46 12.69 8.22
C ILE A 245 -17.03 11.31 7.95
N VAL A 246 -17.43 11.03 6.70
CA VAL A 246 -17.96 9.72 6.31
C VAL A 246 -16.90 8.65 6.53
N LEU A 247 -15.64 8.89 6.14
CA LEU A 247 -14.54 7.94 6.31
C LEU A 247 -14.27 7.62 7.80
N PHE A 248 -14.24 8.65 8.66
CA PHE A 248 -14.02 8.48 10.11
C PHE A 248 -15.29 8.01 10.86
N ALA A 249 -16.46 8.08 10.24
CA ALA A 249 -17.69 7.47 10.77
C ALA A 249 -17.81 5.97 10.46
N MET A 250 -16.98 5.43 9.56
CA MET A 250 -17.05 4.02 9.17
C MET A 250 -16.80 3.03 10.31
N PRO A 251 -15.88 3.25 11.26
CA PRO A 251 -15.75 2.37 12.42
C PRO A 251 -17.03 2.29 13.27
N VAL A 252 -17.81 3.38 13.34
CA VAL A 252 -19.10 3.39 14.02
C VAL A 252 -20.12 2.55 13.25
N ALA A 253 -20.16 2.68 11.93
CA ALA A 253 -21.02 1.85 11.07
C ALA A 253 -20.66 0.37 11.18
N GLU A 254 -19.37 0.05 11.15
CA GLU A 254 -18.83 -1.31 11.33
C GLU A 254 -19.25 -1.90 12.68
N HIS A 255 -19.11 -1.15 13.77
CA HIS A 255 -19.53 -1.60 15.10
C HIS A 255 -21.04 -1.85 15.19
N ARG A 256 -21.86 -1.03 14.52
CA ARG A 256 -23.34 -1.15 14.54
C ARG A 256 -23.88 -2.24 13.62
N LEU A 257 -23.26 -2.43 12.46
CA LEU A 257 -23.74 -3.31 11.39
C LEU A 257 -23.03 -4.69 11.40
N GLY A 258 -21.96 -4.83 12.19
CA GLY A 258 -21.24 -6.08 12.39
C GLY A 258 -20.39 -6.52 11.19
N GLY A 259 -19.84 -7.73 11.27
CA GLY A 259 -18.91 -8.27 10.26
C GLY A 259 -19.48 -8.37 8.83
N PHE A 260 -20.81 -8.37 8.69
CA PHE A 260 -21.48 -8.39 7.39
C PHE A 260 -21.27 -7.09 6.59
N TRP A 261 -21.10 -5.95 7.27
CA TRP A 261 -20.75 -4.67 6.64
C TRP A 261 -19.43 -4.77 5.86
N ASN A 262 -18.38 -5.28 6.52
CA ASN A 262 -17.06 -5.46 5.91
C ASN A 262 -17.07 -6.55 4.83
N ALA A 263 -17.84 -7.61 5.06
CA ALA A 263 -17.95 -8.73 4.12
C ALA A 263 -18.62 -8.36 2.80
N THR A 264 -19.48 -7.34 2.81
CA THR A 264 -20.22 -6.91 1.62
C THR A 264 -19.57 -5.69 0.98
N TYR A 265 -19.97 -4.47 1.34
CA TYR A 265 -19.61 -3.26 0.60
C TYR A 265 -18.81 -2.23 1.42
N GLY A 266 -18.65 -2.40 2.73
CA GLY A 266 -17.99 -1.43 3.61
C GLY A 266 -16.56 -1.07 3.17
N VAL A 267 -15.71 -2.08 3.00
CA VAL A 267 -14.31 -1.89 2.56
C VAL A 267 -14.22 -1.25 1.17
N THR A 268 -15.10 -1.66 0.26
CA THR A 268 -15.11 -1.16 -1.13
C THR A 268 -15.55 0.29 -1.18
N LEU A 269 -16.55 0.66 -0.36
CA LEU A 269 -17.01 2.04 -0.19
C LEU A 269 -15.90 2.92 0.40
N GLU A 270 -15.24 2.46 1.47
CA GLU A 270 -14.11 3.16 2.08
C GLU A 270 -12.98 3.40 1.07
N ALA A 271 -12.60 2.37 0.32
CA ALA A 271 -11.60 2.50 -0.72
C ALA A 271 -12.00 3.51 -1.80
N ALA A 272 -13.28 3.57 -2.19
CA ALA A 272 -13.78 4.57 -3.12
C ALA A 272 -13.68 6.00 -2.56
N LEU A 273 -14.03 6.20 -1.28
CA LEU A 273 -13.88 7.48 -0.58
C LEU A 273 -12.41 7.92 -0.50
N ILE A 274 -11.50 6.99 -0.16
CA ILE A 274 -10.05 7.21 -0.15
C ILE A 274 -9.57 7.62 -1.55
N ALA A 275 -10.04 6.96 -2.62
CA ALA A 275 -9.68 7.31 -3.98
C ALA A 275 -10.14 8.73 -4.35
N ILE A 276 -11.34 9.13 -3.91
CA ILE A 276 -11.83 10.50 -4.08
C ILE A 276 -10.89 11.49 -3.38
N VAL A 277 -10.45 11.21 -2.14
CA VAL A 277 -9.48 12.05 -1.41
C VAL A 277 -8.14 12.14 -2.15
N ILE A 278 -7.60 11.02 -2.63
CA ILE A 278 -6.32 10.98 -3.38
C ILE A 278 -6.42 11.81 -4.66
N VAL A 279 -7.51 11.65 -5.42
CA VAL A 279 -7.75 12.38 -6.66
C VAL A 279 -7.93 13.87 -6.37
N ALA A 280 -8.72 14.23 -5.35
CA ALA A 280 -8.91 15.61 -4.92
C ALA A 280 -7.58 16.25 -4.51
N LEU A 281 -6.78 15.58 -3.68
CA LEU A 281 -5.43 16.04 -3.27
C LEU A 281 -4.49 16.27 -4.46
N ASN A 282 -4.61 15.45 -5.52
CA ASN A 282 -3.74 15.52 -6.68
C ASN A 282 -4.14 16.61 -7.69
N PHE A 283 -5.44 16.93 -7.80
CA PHE A 283 -5.98 17.84 -8.82
C PHE A 283 -6.46 19.19 -8.28
N ARG A 284 -6.74 19.33 -6.98
CA ARG A 284 -7.09 20.60 -6.33
C ARG A 284 -5.86 21.23 -5.67
N SER A 285 -5.50 22.44 -6.07
CA SER A 285 -4.39 23.21 -5.48
C SER A 285 -4.76 23.84 -4.13
N ASP A 286 -6.04 24.08 -3.89
CA ASP A 286 -6.65 24.75 -2.73
C ASP A 286 -7.05 23.81 -1.60
N PHE A 287 -6.70 22.53 -1.68
CA PHE A 287 -7.07 21.53 -0.68
C PHE A 287 -6.52 21.93 0.71
N TRP A 288 -7.40 22.08 1.70
CA TRP A 288 -7.11 22.77 2.95
C TRP A 288 -5.94 22.17 3.75
N CYS A 289 -5.80 20.84 3.78
CA CYS A 289 -4.69 20.18 4.49
C CYS A 289 -3.43 19.99 3.62
N ALA A 290 -3.43 20.42 2.35
CA ALA A 290 -2.30 20.23 1.45
C ALA A 290 -1.02 20.91 1.94
N ARG A 291 -1.13 22.03 2.68
CA ARG A 291 0.03 22.69 3.28
C ARG A 291 0.65 21.82 4.38
N TRP A 292 -0.18 21.25 5.24
CA TRP A 292 0.25 20.37 6.33
C TRP A 292 0.86 19.07 5.81
N LEU A 293 0.26 18.43 4.80
CA LEU A 293 0.82 17.23 4.15
C LEU A 293 2.18 17.46 3.48
N ARG A 294 2.54 18.72 3.20
CA ARG A 294 3.84 19.11 2.63
C ARG A 294 4.86 19.55 3.69
N ALA A 295 4.48 19.61 4.96
CA ALA A 295 5.37 19.98 6.04
C ALA A 295 6.53 18.97 6.13
N ALA A 296 7.74 19.46 6.40
CA ALA A 296 8.95 18.63 6.37
C ALA A 296 8.88 17.41 7.30
N PRO A 297 8.38 17.50 8.56
CA PRO A 297 8.26 16.33 9.43
C PRO A 297 7.28 15.28 8.88
N VAL A 298 6.15 15.73 8.32
CA VAL A 298 5.14 14.83 7.73
C VAL A 298 5.71 14.13 6.50
N VAL A 299 6.41 14.85 5.63
CA VAL A 299 7.08 14.27 4.47
C VAL A 299 8.20 13.31 4.90
N PHE A 300 8.92 13.58 5.99
CA PHE A 300 9.93 12.68 6.53
C PHE A 300 9.32 11.35 6.97
N VAL A 301 8.28 11.37 7.81
CA VAL A 301 7.53 10.16 8.23
C VAL A 301 6.99 9.41 7.00
N GLY A 302 6.44 10.14 6.02
CA GLY A 302 5.96 9.54 4.77
C GLY A 302 7.05 8.95 3.89
N THR A 303 8.28 9.47 3.99
CA THR A 303 9.45 8.95 3.26
C THR A 303 9.91 7.63 3.85
N ILE A 304 10.00 7.53 5.18
CA ILE A 304 10.39 6.31 5.89
C ILE A 304 9.22 5.34 6.10
N SER A 305 8.02 5.64 5.56
CA SER A 305 6.78 4.94 5.92
C SER A 305 6.82 3.44 5.65
N PHE A 306 7.60 2.99 4.66
CA PHE A 306 7.73 1.56 4.35
C PHE A 306 8.54 0.84 5.43
N SER A 307 9.73 1.35 5.74
CA SER A 307 10.52 0.87 6.87
C SER A 307 9.73 0.97 8.19
N LEU A 308 8.99 2.05 8.43
CA LEU A 308 8.17 2.18 9.65
C LEU A 308 7.03 1.16 9.72
N TYR A 309 6.40 0.82 8.60
CA TYR A 309 5.40 -0.23 8.55
C TYR A 309 5.95 -1.61 8.94
N LEU A 310 7.19 -1.91 8.53
CA LEU A 310 7.87 -3.17 8.88
C LEU A 310 8.26 -3.23 10.37
N TRP A 311 8.88 -2.17 10.88
CA TRP A 311 9.51 -2.19 12.19
C TRP A 311 8.58 -1.87 13.37
N GLN A 312 7.35 -1.44 13.14
CA GLN A 312 6.47 -0.96 14.22
C GLN A 312 5.98 -2.06 15.18
N GLN A 313 5.67 -3.25 14.67
CA GLN A 313 5.01 -4.30 15.45
C GLN A 313 5.89 -4.89 16.57
N PRO A 314 7.19 -5.18 16.36
CA PRO A 314 8.07 -5.63 17.44
C PRO A 314 8.06 -4.72 18.67
N PHE A 315 8.04 -3.39 18.48
CA PHE A 315 8.06 -2.41 19.59
C PHE A 315 6.68 -2.08 20.15
N ALA A 316 5.63 -2.69 19.59
CA ALA A 316 4.27 -2.65 20.10
C ALA A 316 3.85 -3.98 20.76
N ASN A 317 4.77 -4.95 20.90
CA ASN A 317 4.51 -6.18 21.65
C ASN A 317 4.96 -6.02 23.11
N PRO A 318 4.06 -6.17 24.11
CA PRO A 318 4.45 -6.15 25.52
C PRO A 318 5.35 -7.32 25.95
N GLU A 319 5.42 -8.40 25.17
CA GLU A 319 6.27 -9.56 25.46
C GLU A 319 7.73 -9.35 25.08
N LEU A 320 8.07 -8.29 24.33
CA LEU A 320 9.44 -8.00 23.97
C LEU A 320 10.21 -7.47 25.20
N ALA A 321 11.38 -8.04 25.48
CA ALA A 321 12.26 -7.69 26.61
C ALA A 321 12.98 -6.32 26.47
N VAL A 322 12.35 -5.35 25.82
CA VAL A 322 12.83 -3.97 25.64
C VAL A 322 11.81 -3.02 26.26
N PRO A 323 12.20 -1.89 26.87
CA PRO A 323 11.25 -0.89 27.36
C PRO A 323 10.32 -0.40 26.24
N HIS A 324 9.08 -0.86 26.27
CA HIS A 324 8.07 -0.64 25.22
C HIS A 324 6.89 0.23 25.69
N ALA A 325 6.83 0.58 26.98
CA ALA A 325 5.76 1.39 27.57
C ALA A 325 5.54 2.68 26.76
N PHE A 326 4.29 3.00 26.46
CA PHE A 326 3.95 4.20 25.71
C PHE A 326 4.54 5.47 26.37
N PRO A 327 5.23 6.35 25.63
CA PRO A 327 5.42 6.39 24.17
C PRO A 327 6.73 5.76 23.65
N LEU A 328 7.53 5.09 24.48
CA LEU A 328 8.87 4.58 24.13
C LEU A 328 8.82 3.58 22.96
N GLY A 329 7.82 2.70 22.89
CA GLY A 329 7.67 1.77 21.77
C GLY A 329 7.59 2.48 20.40
N ILE A 330 6.89 3.62 20.32
CA ILE A 330 6.82 4.44 19.11
C ILE A 330 8.18 5.06 18.78
N VAL A 331 8.92 5.52 19.80
CA VAL A 331 10.26 6.08 19.61
C VAL A 331 11.21 5.01 19.05
N TRP A 332 11.18 3.80 19.60
CA TRP A 332 11.99 2.69 19.10
C TRP A 332 11.62 2.29 17.67
N ALA A 333 10.32 2.20 17.36
CA ALA A 333 9.85 1.95 16.01
C ALA A 333 10.36 3.02 15.01
N LEU A 334 10.30 4.31 15.38
CA LEU A 334 10.83 5.40 14.56
C LEU A 334 12.34 5.33 14.37
N LEU A 335 13.09 5.00 15.42
CA LEU A 335 14.55 4.85 15.34
C LEU A 335 14.94 3.67 14.45
N ALA A 336 14.34 2.50 14.65
CA ALA A 336 14.59 1.30 13.84
C ALA A 336 14.20 1.52 12.38
N ALA A 337 13.04 2.13 12.13
CA ALA A 337 12.59 2.50 10.79
C ALA A 337 13.53 3.49 10.10
N THR A 338 14.01 4.49 10.84
CA THR A 338 14.94 5.50 10.32
C THR A 338 16.28 4.87 9.97
N ALA A 339 16.81 4.01 10.85
CA ALA A 339 18.02 3.25 10.60
C ALA A 339 17.86 2.34 9.37
N SER A 340 16.80 1.53 9.32
CA SER A 340 16.46 0.68 8.17
C SER A 340 16.34 1.47 6.87
N TYR A 341 15.70 2.65 6.91
CA TYR A 341 15.57 3.50 5.73
C TYR A 341 16.93 3.97 5.22
N PHE A 342 17.78 4.53 6.09
CA PHE A 342 19.05 5.11 5.65
C PHE A 342 20.12 4.07 5.33
N LEU A 343 20.13 2.94 6.05
CA LEU A 343 21.13 1.88 5.90
C LEU A 343 20.76 0.86 4.82
N VAL A 344 19.47 0.63 4.58
CA VAL A 344 18.98 -0.40 3.65
C VAL A 344 18.16 0.22 2.52
N GLU A 345 16.99 0.79 2.82
CA GLU A 345 16.04 1.21 1.78
C GLU A 345 16.64 2.23 0.80
N LYS A 346 17.26 3.29 1.32
CA LYS A 346 17.81 4.42 0.54
C LYS A 346 18.94 4.01 -0.42
N PRO A 347 19.94 3.19 -0.03
CA PRO A 347 20.92 2.63 -0.95
C PRO A 347 20.30 1.87 -2.13
N PHE A 348 19.32 1.00 -1.89
CA PHE A 348 18.68 0.23 -2.96
C PHE A 348 17.74 1.09 -3.83
N LEU A 349 17.10 2.11 -3.26
CA LEU A 349 16.37 3.11 -4.04
C LEU A 349 17.30 3.90 -4.99
N ARG A 350 18.51 4.26 -4.55
CA ARG A 350 19.53 4.87 -5.42
C ARG A 350 19.98 3.92 -6.53
N LEU A 351 20.13 2.63 -6.23
CA LEU A 351 20.47 1.62 -7.23
C LEU A 351 19.36 1.49 -8.29
N LYS A 352 18.09 1.47 -7.86
CA LYS A 352 16.91 1.48 -8.72
C LYS A 352 16.87 2.72 -9.63
N ASP A 353 17.19 3.90 -9.11
CA ASP A 353 17.22 5.14 -9.90
C ASP A 353 18.36 5.10 -10.94
N ARG A 354 19.54 4.58 -10.58
CA ARG A 354 20.65 4.34 -11.53
C ARG A 354 20.29 3.33 -12.62
N PHE A 355 19.61 2.25 -12.26
CA PHE A 355 19.12 1.26 -13.19
C PHE A 355 18.16 1.90 -14.21
N THR A 356 17.19 2.67 -13.74
CA THR A 356 16.24 3.42 -14.59
C THR A 356 16.94 4.41 -15.53
N ALA A 357 17.96 5.13 -15.04
CA ALA A 357 18.73 6.06 -15.85
C ALA A 357 19.56 5.36 -16.94
N ARG A 358 20.12 4.18 -16.66
CA ARG A 358 20.84 3.37 -17.64
C ARG A 358 19.92 2.87 -18.76
N GLU A 359 18.72 2.39 -18.40
CA GLU A 359 17.72 1.96 -19.40
C GLU A 359 17.30 3.10 -20.31
N ALA A 360 17.04 4.29 -19.73
CA ALA A 360 16.68 5.46 -20.51
C ALA A 360 17.79 5.91 -21.48
N ARG A 361 19.07 5.77 -21.09
CA ARG A 361 20.22 6.05 -21.97
C ARG A 361 20.30 5.04 -23.12
N ARG A 362 20.24 3.74 -22.81
CA ARG A 362 20.27 2.67 -23.84
C ARG A 362 19.17 2.85 -24.88
N ALA A 363 17.93 3.07 -24.45
CA ALA A 363 16.81 3.28 -25.36
C ALA A 363 17.00 4.52 -26.26
N ARG A 364 17.67 5.57 -25.77
CA ARG A 364 18.00 6.75 -26.56
C ARG A 364 19.10 6.45 -27.58
N ASP A 365 20.13 5.74 -27.17
CA ASP A 365 21.27 5.40 -28.03
C ASP A 365 20.83 4.43 -29.14
N ASP A 366 19.96 3.45 -28.84
CA ASP A 366 19.36 2.55 -29.84
C ASP A 366 18.49 3.31 -30.86
N ALA A 367 17.71 4.30 -30.40
CA ALA A 367 16.91 5.14 -31.28
C ALA A 367 17.76 6.01 -32.22
N LEU A 368 18.90 6.52 -31.73
CA LEU A 368 19.84 7.28 -32.55
C LEU A 368 20.53 6.39 -33.59
N LEU A 369 20.94 5.18 -33.22
CA LEU A 369 21.54 4.21 -34.15
C LEU A 369 20.55 3.77 -35.23
N GLY A 370 19.28 3.54 -34.86
CA GLY A 370 18.21 3.23 -35.81
C GLY A 370 17.94 4.37 -36.81
N ALA A 371 17.93 5.62 -36.34
CA ALA A 371 17.75 6.80 -37.20
C ALA A 371 18.91 6.96 -38.20
N VAL A 372 20.16 6.74 -37.77
CA VAL A 372 21.34 6.79 -38.65
C VAL A 372 21.29 5.69 -39.71
N GLN A 373 20.79 4.49 -39.37
CA GLN A 373 20.61 3.40 -40.34
C GLN A 373 19.51 3.67 -41.36
N THR A 374 18.41 4.35 -40.97
CA THR A 374 17.34 4.71 -41.91
C THR A 374 17.77 5.82 -42.89
N ASP A 375 18.62 6.75 -42.48
CA ASP A 375 19.14 7.80 -43.35
C ASP A 375 20.23 7.28 -44.32
N ALA A 376 20.93 6.20 -43.97
CA ALA A 376 21.93 5.56 -44.84
C ALA A 376 21.32 4.71 -45.97
N ILE A 377 20.04 4.33 -45.87
CA ILE A 377 19.30 3.64 -46.92
C ILE A 377 18.53 4.70 -47.73
N GLY A 378 19.26 5.43 -48.58
CA GLY A 378 18.68 6.42 -49.49
C GLY A 378 17.59 5.82 -50.41
N PRO A 379 16.70 6.66 -50.98
CA PRO A 379 15.57 6.19 -51.77
C PRO A 379 16.06 5.28 -52.90
N LYS A 380 15.58 4.04 -52.92
CA LYS A 380 15.70 3.18 -54.09
C LYS A 380 14.99 3.89 -55.24
N VAL A 381 15.78 4.48 -56.14
CA VAL A 381 15.32 4.97 -57.43
C VAL A 381 14.79 3.75 -58.18
N VAL A 382 13.48 3.58 -58.16
CA VAL A 382 12.78 2.63 -59.03
C VAL A 382 12.87 3.24 -60.43
N LYS A 383 13.69 2.64 -61.29
CA LYS A 383 13.69 2.90 -62.73
C LYS A 383 12.59 2.10 -63.40
#